data_AF-A0A6A6N433-F1
#
_entry.id   AF-A0A6A6N433-F1
#
_cell.length_a   1.000
_cell.length_b   1.000
_cell.length_c   1.000
_cell.angle_alpha   90.00
_cell.angle_beta   90.00
_cell.angle_gamma   90.00
#
_symmetry.space_group_name_H-M   'P 1'
#
loop_
_entity.id
_entity.type
_entity.pdbx_description
1 polymer ?
#
loop_
_entity_poly.entity_id
_entity_poly.type
_entity_poly.pdbx_seq_one_letter_code
_entity_poly.pdbx_strand_id
1 'polypeptide(L)'
;MELHKKETCEAVTIIETPPLVVVGVVGYMKTPRGLRSLNTVWAQHLSEEVKRRFYKNWCKSKKKAFTKYSKKFESEDGKKDIQSQLEKLKKHCSVIRVLAHTQIRKMKGLKQKKAHLMEIQVNGGDVAKKVDFAYSFFEKQIPIDAVFQKDEMIDIIGVTKGKGYEARVSFTVARAGQNGYHHRTEMNKKIYKLGRLAKSLIPQSLNMTGLKRISRQWEDSSLWCGEGGCDDKRMLRWTKEACCDLETIIVEPDI
;
A
#
# COMPACT_ATOMS: atom_id res chain seq x y z
N MET A 1 39.12 7.81 4.79
CA MET A 1 39.33 7.34 3.41
C MET A 1 38.23 7.93 2.55
N GLU A 2 38.55 8.84 1.64
CA GLU A 2 37.57 9.39 0.69
C GLU A 2 37.26 8.31 -0.36
N LEU A 3 36.05 7.74 -0.28
CA LEU A 3 35.48 6.81 -1.26
C LEU A 3 34.81 7.54 -2.43
N HIS A 4 35.06 8.85 -2.58
CA HIS A 4 34.47 9.64 -3.66
C HIS A 4 34.90 9.11 -5.04
N LYS A 5 33.91 8.90 -5.92
CA LYS A 5 34.07 8.45 -7.32
C LYS A 5 34.67 7.04 -7.49
N LYS A 6 34.64 6.20 -6.45
CA LYS A 6 34.98 4.78 -6.55
C LYS A 6 33.71 3.94 -6.63
N GLU A 7 33.79 2.83 -7.35
CA GLU A 7 32.71 1.84 -7.36
C GLU A 7 32.56 1.23 -5.97
N THR A 8 31.32 1.16 -5.48
CA THR A 8 30.98 0.58 -4.19
C THR A 8 29.94 -0.52 -4.38
N CYS A 9 30.08 -1.60 -3.61
CA CYS A 9 29.09 -2.67 -3.56
C CYS A 9 28.08 -2.34 -2.46
N GLU A 10 26.81 -2.17 -2.83
CA GLU A 10 25.72 -1.89 -1.88
C GLU A 10 24.68 -3.02 -1.91
N ALA A 11 24.21 -3.40 -0.72
CA ALA A 11 23.16 -4.40 -0.59
C ALA A 11 21.78 -3.77 -0.88
N VAL A 12 20.99 -4.47 -1.70
CA VAL A 12 19.67 -3.99 -2.14
C VAL A 12 18.63 -5.11 -1.98
N THR A 13 17.49 -4.75 -1.41
CA THR A 13 16.27 -5.53 -1.38
C THR A 13 15.43 -5.22 -2.63
N ILE A 14 15.06 -6.26 -3.37
CA ILE A 14 14.17 -6.16 -4.53
C ILE A 14 12.75 -6.49 -4.08
N ILE A 15 11.83 -5.56 -4.31
CA ILE A 15 10.43 -5.73 -3.91
C ILE A 15 9.52 -5.65 -5.13
N GLU A 16 8.69 -6.67 -5.32
CA GLU A 16 7.67 -6.71 -6.36
C GLU A 16 6.49 -5.82 -5.98
N THR A 17 6.16 -4.85 -6.84
CA THR A 17 5.09 -3.88 -6.59
C THR A 17 4.06 -3.95 -7.70
N PRO A 18 3.03 -4.83 -7.60
CA PRO A 18 1.94 -4.83 -8.58
C PRO A 18 1.15 -3.52 -8.48
N PRO A 19 0.54 -3.03 -9.58
CA PRO A 19 -0.24 -1.81 -9.56
C PRO A 19 -1.41 -1.91 -8.58
N LEU A 20 -1.67 -0.81 -7.88
CA LEU A 20 -2.77 -0.70 -6.91
C LEU A 20 -4.06 -0.28 -7.62
N VAL A 21 -5.20 -0.76 -7.14
CA VAL A 21 -6.50 -0.27 -7.62
C VAL A 21 -7.24 0.45 -6.51
N VAL A 22 -7.69 1.66 -6.84
CA VAL A 22 -8.50 2.48 -5.95
C VAL A 22 -9.95 2.02 -5.98
N VAL A 23 -10.51 1.77 -4.80
CA VAL A 23 -11.87 1.20 -4.61
C VAL A 23 -12.78 2.08 -3.77
N GLY A 24 -12.28 3.16 -3.18
CA GLY A 24 -13.13 4.07 -2.41
C GLY A 24 -12.39 5.26 -1.83
N VAL A 25 -13.14 6.16 -1.19
CA VAL A 25 -12.67 7.32 -0.43
C VAL A 25 -13.26 7.28 0.97
N VAL A 26 -12.46 7.65 1.96
CA VAL A 26 -12.85 7.88 3.35
C VAL A 26 -12.51 9.31 3.72
N GLY A 27 -13.48 10.03 4.27
CA GLY A 27 -13.25 11.35 4.84
C GLY A 27 -13.14 11.32 6.35
N TYR A 28 -12.21 12.10 6.87
CA TYR A 28 -12.00 12.31 8.30
C TYR A 28 -12.30 13.75 8.67
N MET A 29 -13.12 13.91 9.70
CA MET A 29 -13.44 15.18 10.34
C MET A 29 -12.61 15.34 11.61
N LYS A 30 -12.05 16.54 11.83
CA LYS A 30 -11.33 16.87 13.05
C LYS A 30 -12.32 17.12 14.18
N THR A 31 -12.26 16.31 15.22
CA THR A 31 -12.99 16.51 16.49
C THR A 31 -11.99 16.80 17.61
N PRO A 32 -12.43 17.35 18.76
CA PRO A 32 -11.51 17.62 19.88
C PRO A 32 -10.77 16.38 20.39
N ARG A 33 -11.31 15.17 20.18
CA ARG A 33 -10.69 13.89 20.57
C ARG A 33 -9.80 13.28 19.48
N GLY A 34 -9.65 13.95 18.34
CA GLY A 34 -8.89 13.47 17.18
C GLY A 34 -9.73 13.35 15.91
N LEU A 35 -9.19 12.67 14.90
CA LEU A 35 -9.84 12.47 13.62
C LEU A 35 -10.90 11.36 13.71
N ARG A 36 -12.13 11.66 13.30
CA ARG A 36 -13.23 10.69 13.20
C ARG A 36 -13.62 10.49 11.74
N SER A 37 -13.82 9.24 11.32
CA SER A 37 -14.36 8.95 9.99
C SER A 37 -15.80 9.45 9.87
N LEU A 38 -16.07 10.23 8.83
CA LEU A 38 -17.39 10.81 8.58
C LEU A 38 -18.21 9.89 7.68
N ASN A 39 -17.74 9.66 6.45
CA ASN A 39 -18.36 8.77 5.48
C ASN A 39 -17.30 8.03 4.67
N THR A 40 -17.70 6.88 4.12
CA THR A 40 -16.91 6.12 3.15
C THR A 40 -17.71 5.94 1.87
N VAL A 41 -17.18 6.42 0.74
CA VAL A 41 -17.78 6.23 -0.58
C VAL A 41 -16.96 5.16 -1.31
N TRP A 42 -17.61 4.10 -1.75
CA TRP A 42 -16.97 3.02 -2.52
C TRP A 42 -17.23 3.17 -4.02
N ALA A 43 -16.38 2.56 -4.84
CA ALA A 43 -16.58 2.40 -6.27
C ALA A 43 -17.75 1.46 -6.60
N GLN A 44 -18.20 1.46 -7.85
CA GLN A 44 -19.30 0.62 -8.32
C GLN A 44 -18.85 -0.84 -8.44
N HIS A 45 -17.76 -1.07 -9.15
CA HIS A 45 -17.24 -2.39 -9.47
C HIS A 45 -16.04 -2.76 -8.58
N LEU A 46 -16.31 -3.53 -7.53
CA LEU A 46 -15.25 -4.11 -6.70
C LEU A 46 -14.81 -5.49 -7.20
N SER A 47 -13.48 -5.64 -7.30
CA SER A 47 -12.82 -6.91 -7.65
C SER A 47 -13.11 -8.02 -6.63
N GLU A 48 -13.09 -9.27 -7.09
CA GLU A 48 -13.29 -10.43 -6.22
C GLU A 48 -12.21 -10.52 -5.12
N GLU A 49 -11.00 -10.05 -5.41
CA GLU A 49 -9.86 -10.08 -4.48
C GLU A 49 -10.11 -9.21 -3.24
N VAL A 50 -10.74 -8.06 -3.43
CA VAL A 50 -11.18 -7.17 -2.34
C VAL A 50 -12.38 -7.75 -1.62
N LYS A 51 -13.35 -8.32 -2.35
CA LYS A 51 -14.50 -9.00 -1.73
C LYS A 51 -14.05 -10.13 -0.80
N ARG A 52 -12.97 -10.85 -1.14
CA ARG A 52 -12.33 -11.85 -0.27
C ARG A 52 -11.79 -11.28 1.04
N ARG A 53 -11.53 -9.97 1.12
CA ARG A 53 -11.06 -9.32 2.36
C ARG A 53 -12.13 -9.35 3.46
N PHE A 54 -13.39 -9.22 3.07
CA PHE A 54 -14.55 -9.15 3.97
C PHE A 54 -15.06 -10.49 4.49
N TYR A 55 -14.49 -11.61 4.02
CA TYR A 55 -14.84 -12.95 4.50
C TYR A 55 -13.61 -13.63 5.10
N LYS A 56 -13.79 -14.25 6.27
CA LYS A 56 -12.79 -15.17 6.82
C LYS A 56 -12.74 -16.46 5.98
N ASN A 57 -13.92 -17.02 5.68
CA ASN A 57 -14.09 -18.25 4.90
C ASN A 57 -14.78 -17.98 3.56
N TRP A 58 -14.03 -17.59 2.54
CA TRP A 58 -14.58 -17.21 1.23
C TRP A 58 -15.41 -18.31 0.56
N CYS A 59 -14.88 -19.54 0.48
CA CYS A 59 -15.51 -20.62 -0.28
C CYS A 59 -16.84 -21.10 0.30
N LYS A 60 -17.01 -21.01 1.63
CA LYS A 60 -18.25 -21.39 2.33
C LYS A 60 -19.29 -20.26 2.39
N SER A 61 -18.92 -19.05 1.99
CA SER A 61 -19.77 -17.87 2.11
C SER A 61 -20.65 -17.66 0.87
N LYS A 62 -21.79 -16.98 1.06
CA LYS A 62 -22.70 -16.60 -0.03
C LYS A 62 -22.19 -15.47 -0.94
N LYS A 63 -21.01 -14.89 -0.63
CA LYS A 63 -20.31 -13.84 -1.43
C LYS A 63 -21.19 -12.62 -1.78
N LYS A 64 -22.04 -12.17 -0.86
CA LYS A 64 -22.97 -11.04 -1.03
C LYS A 64 -22.38 -9.66 -0.69
N ALA A 65 -21.09 -9.54 -0.44
CA ALA A 65 -20.45 -8.26 -0.14
C ALA A 65 -20.60 -7.29 -1.33
N PHE A 66 -21.01 -6.05 -1.03
CA PHE A 66 -21.21 -4.96 -2.00
C PHE A 66 -22.26 -5.18 -3.10
N THR A 67 -23.03 -6.27 -3.07
CA THR A 67 -24.05 -6.52 -4.13
C THR A 67 -25.17 -5.49 -4.10
N LYS A 68 -25.64 -5.08 -2.91
CA LYS A 68 -26.64 -4.00 -2.77
C LYS A 68 -26.06 -2.63 -3.10
N TYR A 69 -24.78 -2.41 -2.76
CA TYR A 69 -24.12 -1.13 -2.98
C TYR A 69 -23.88 -0.86 -4.46
N SER A 70 -23.43 -1.87 -5.22
CA SER A 70 -23.28 -1.78 -6.68
C SER A 70 -24.58 -1.38 -7.37
N LYS A 71 -25.74 -1.88 -6.89
CA LYS A 71 -27.05 -1.53 -7.44
C LYS A 71 -27.47 -0.07 -7.18
N LYS A 72 -26.88 0.60 -6.18
CA LYS A 72 -27.16 2.02 -5.94
C LYS A 72 -26.68 2.90 -7.10
N PHE A 73 -25.64 2.48 -7.82
CA PHE A 73 -25.19 3.21 -9.01
C PHE A 73 -26.09 3.01 -10.23
N GLU A 74 -26.96 2.00 -10.22
CA GLU A 74 -27.91 1.75 -11.32
C GLU A 74 -29.16 2.64 -11.17
N SER A 75 -29.61 2.87 -9.93
CA SER A 75 -30.75 3.73 -9.62
C SER A 75 -30.36 5.21 -9.59
N GLU A 76 -31.23 6.08 -10.11
CA GLU A 76 -31.03 7.55 -10.08
C GLU A 76 -30.99 8.09 -8.64
N ASP A 77 -31.84 7.59 -7.75
CA ASP A 77 -31.86 8.01 -6.35
C ASP A 77 -30.58 7.61 -5.62
N GLY A 78 -30.03 6.43 -5.95
CA GLY A 78 -28.75 5.99 -5.40
C GLY A 78 -27.56 6.81 -5.88
N LYS A 79 -27.60 7.36 -7.11
CA LYS A 79 -26.58 8.31 -7.59
C LYS A 79 -26.64 9.63 -6.81
N LYS A 80 -27.85 10.15 -6.57
CA LYS A 80 -28.06 11.36 -5.74
C LYS A 80 -27.55 11.16 -4.32
N ASP A 81 -27.80 9.99 -3.71
CA ASP A 81 -27.25 9.62 -2.40
C ASP A 81 -25.73 9.74 -2.38
N ILE A 82 -25.04 9.18 -3.38
CA ILE A 82 -23.57 9.18 -3.47
C ILE A 82 -23.04 10.59 -3.66
N GLN A 83 -23.68 11.39 -4.51
CA GLN A 83 -23.33 12.80 -4.69
C GLN A 83 -23.48 13.58 -3.37
N SER A 84 -24.57 13.36 -2.63
CA SER A 84 -24.76 13.97 -1.31
C SER A 84 -23.67 13.56 -0.31
N GLN A 85 -23.16 12.32 -0.40
CA GLN A 85 -22.05 11.86 0.43
C GLN A 85 -20.74 12.54 0.04
N LEU A 86 -20.47 12.69 -1.25
CA LEU A 86 -19.29 13.42 -1.75
C LEU A 86 -19.33 14.89 -1.30
N GLU A 87 -20.47 15.55 -1.36
CA GLU A 87 -20.62 16.93 -0.87
C GLU A 87 -20.37 17.05 0.65
N LYS A 88 -20.86 16.09 1.44
CA LYS A 88 -20.58 16.04 2.89
C LYS A 88 -19.08 15.89 3.16
N LEU A 89 -18.38 15.12 2.32
CA LEU A 89 -16.92 14.98 2.41
C LEU A 89 -16.23 16.33 2.16
N LYS A 90 -16.63 17.05 1.10
CA LYS A 90 -16.06 18.36 0.76
C LYS A 90 -16.28 19.40 1.86
N LYS A 91 -17.46 19.41 2.51
CA LYS A 91 -17.84 20.42 3.50
C LYS A 91 -17.21 20.22 4.88
N HIS A 92 -17.13 18.98 5.37
CA HIS A 92 -16.82 18.71 6.77
C HIS A 92 -15.48 18.00 7.00
N CYS A 93 -14.87 17.42 5.97
CA CYS A 93 -13.64 16.65 6.15
C CYS A 93 -12.41 17.55 6.06
N SER A 94 -11.46 17.32 6.95
CA SER A 94 -10.15 17.98 6.91
C SER A 94 -9.12 17.11 6.20
N VAL A 95 -9.24 15.79 6.36
CA VAL A 95 -8.31 14.80 5.79
C VAL A 95 -9.08 13.80 4.96
N ILE A 96 -8.61 13.56 3.74
CA ILE A 96 -9.19 12.59 2.81
C ILE A 96 -8.18 11.46 2.60
N ARG A 97 -8.68 10.23 2.71
CA ARG A 97 -7.89 9.02 2.45
C ARG A 97 -8.59 8.20 1.39
N VAL A 98 -7.81 7.69 0.45
CA VAL A 98 -8.26 6.76 -0.58
C VAL A 98 -8.09 5.33 -0.08
N LEU A 99 -9.07 4.48 -0.33
CA LEU A 99 -9.00 3.04 -0.14
C LEU A 99 -8.43 2.42 -1.39
N ALA A 100 -7.22 1.87 -1.28
CA ALA A 100 -6.55 1.17 -2.36
C ALA A 100 -6.29 -0.28 -1.96
N HIS A 101 -6.32 -1.19 -2.94
CA HIS A 101 -5.96 -2.58 -2.73
C HIS A 101 -4.88 -3.06 -3.69
N THR A 102 -4.10 -4.03 -3.22
CA THR A 102 -3.11 -4.72 -4.03
C THR A 102 -3.74 -5.82 -4.89
N GLN A 103 -3.21 -5.99 -6.11
CA GLN A 103 -3.59 -7.06 -7.03
C GLN A 103 -2.68 -8.28 -6.87
N ILE A 104 -2.93 -9.08 -5.84
CA ILE A 104 -2.02 -10.18 -5.46
C ILE A 104 -2.07 -11.32 -6.48
N ARG A 105 -3.17 -11.51 -7.22
CA ARG A 105 -3.22 -12.59 -8.23
C ARG A 105 -2.23 -12.41 -9.38
N LYS A 106 -1.81 -11.17 -9.67
CA LYS A 106 -0.78 -10.91 -10.67
C LYS A 106 0.58 -11.47 -10.23
N MET A 107 0.82 -11.52 -8.93
CA MET A 107 2.02 -12.12 -8.35
C MET A 107 1.91 -13.66 -8.36
N LYS A 108 2.47 -14.30 -9.39
CA LYS A 108 2.43 -15.77 -9.56
C LYS A 108 3.17 -16.54 -8.46
N GLY A 109 3.98 -15.86 -7.64
CA GLY A 109 4.82 -16.46 -6.59
C GLY A 109 4.13 -16.67 -5.25
N LEU A 110 2.93 -16.12 -5.10
CA LEU A 110 2.15 -16.15 -3.87
C LEU A 110 0.92 -17.04 -4.03
N LYS A 111 0.72 -17.96 -3.08
CA LYS A 111 -0.50 -18.78 -3.00
C LYS A 111 -1.71 -17.97 -2.49
N GLN A 112 -1.47 -16.77 -1.96
CA GLN A 112 -2.50 -15.92 -1.40
C GLN A 112 -3.37 -15.29 -2.49
N LYS A 113 -4.69 -15.38 -2.35
CA LYS A 113 -5.69 -14.83 -3.29
C LYS A 113 -6.49 -13.66 -2.71
N LYS A 114 -6.16 -13.24 -1.49
CA LYS A 114 -6.89 -12.24 -0.70
C LYS A 114 -6.13 -10.93 -0.75
N ALA A 115 -6.69 -9.91 -1.38
CA ALA A 115 -6.06 -8.60 -1.47
C ALA A 115 -5.81 -7.99 -0.09
N HIS A 116 -4.79 -7.14 0.00
CA HIS A 116 -4.60 -6.25 1.12
C HIS A 116 -5.25 -4.91 0.79
N LEU A 117 -6.17 -4.47 1.65
CA LEU A 117 -6.82 -3.18 1.55
C LEU A 117 -6.14 -2.22 2.52
N MET A 118 -5.79 -1.03 2.04
CA MET A 118 -5.11 0.00 2.82
C MET A 118 -5.71 1.37 2.54
N GLU A 119 -5.57 2.26 3.51
CA GLU A 119 -5.89 3.67 3.35
C GLU A 119 -4.62 4.45 3.03
N ILE A 120 -4.65 5.24 1.98
CA ILE A 120 -3.58 6.12 1.54
C ILE A 120 -4.09 7.55 1.65
N GLN A 121 -3.37 8.42 2.34
CA GLN A 121 -3.76 9.81 2.45
C GLN A 121 -3.49 10.55 1.13
N VAL A 122 -4.45 11.34 0.67
CA VAL A 122 -4.24 12.26 -0.45
C VAL A 122 -3.74 13.58 0.11
N ASN A 123 -2.55 13.99 -0.32
CA ASN A 123 -1.90 15.23 0.08
C ASN A 123 -1.91 16.22 -1.09
N GLY A 124 -1.74 17.51 -0.79
CA GLY A 124 -1.74 18.60 -1.78
C GLY A 124 -3.14 19.12 -2.14
N GLY A 125 -3.24 20.42 -2.44
CA GLY A 125 -4.47 21.09 -2.87
C GLY A 125 -5.57 21.23 -1.80
N ASP A 126 -6.71 21.78 -2.23
CA ASP A 126 -7.90 21.97 -1.40
C ASP A 126 -8.69 20.67 -1.18
N VAL A 127 -9.47 20.60 -0.09
CA VAL A 127 -10.30 19.45 0.29
C VAL A 127 -11.27 19.08 -0.83
N ALA A 128 -11.89 20.05 -1.50
CA ALA A 128 -12.83 19.78 -2.57
C ALA A 128 -12.14 19.07 -3.75
N LYS A 129 -10.99 19.59 -4.18
CA LYS A 129 -10.16 19.01 -5.24
C LYS A 129 -9.68 17.61 -4.89
N LYS A 130 -9.29 17.36 -3.63
CA LYS A 130 -8.90 16.01 -3.16
C LYS A 130 -10.01 14.99 -3.33
N VAL A 131 -11.28 15.36 -3.06
CA VAL A 131 -12.43 14.46 -3.26
C VAL A 131 -12.63 14.16 -4.74
N ASP A 132 -12.59 15.19 -5.58
CA ASP A 132 -12.81 15.05 -7.03
C ASP A 132 -11.68 14.24 -7.69
N PHE A 133 -10.45 14.53 -7.31
CA PHE A 133 -9.28 13.75 -7.66
C PHE A 133 -9.49 12.29 -7.28
N ALA A 134 -9.77 12.00 -6.01
CA ALA A 134 -9.98 10.64 -5.55
C ALA A 134 -11.11 9.89 -6.28
N TYR A 135 -12.20 10.57 -6.61
CA TYR A 135 -13.30 10.01 -7.40
C TYR A 135 -12.89 9.70 -8.84
N SER A 136 -12.08 10.56 -9.47
CA SER A 136 -11.58 10.35 -10.83
C SER A 136 -10.67 9.12 -10.97
N PHE A 137 -10.04 8.69 -9.87
CA PHE A 137 -9.15 7.52 -9.81
C PHE A 137 -9.87 6.21 -9.47
N PHE A 138 -11.19 6.23 -9.26
CA PHE A 138 -11.94 5.00 -9.00
C PHE A 138 -11.78 3.98 -10.12
N GLU A 139 -11.53 2.72 -9.74
CA GLU A 139 -11.36 1.56 -10.64
C GLU A 139 -10.12 1.62 -11.55
N LYS A 140 -9.38 2.73 -11.53
CA LYS A 140 -8.11 2.87 -12.25
C LYS A 140 -6.97 2.20 -11.49
N GLN A 141 -5.99 1.75 -12.26
CA GLN A 141 -4.74 1.18 -11.75
C GLN A 141 -3.70 2.29 -11.58
N ILE A 142 -3.08 2.36 -10.41
CA ILE A 142 -2.00 3.30 -10.08
C ILE A 142 -0.69 2.50 -10.05
N PRO A 143 0.24 2.76 -10.98
CA PRO A 143 1.58 2.19 -10.93
C PRO A 143 2.43 2.87 -9.85
N ILE A 144 3.48 2.17 -9.40
CA ILE A 144 4.40 2.69 -8.37
C ILE A 144 5.15 3.94 -8.83
N ASP A 145 5.45 4.02 -10.13
CA ASP A 145 6.18 5.11 -10.76
C ASP A 145 5.42 6.44 -10.72
N ALA A 146 4.09 6.40 -10.50
CA ALA A 146 3.27 7.60 -10.35
C ALA A 146 3.26 8.15 -8.90
N VAL A 147 3.72 7.36 -7.92
CA VAL A 147 3.69 7.71 -6.49
C VAL A 147 5.07 8.09 -5.97
N PHE A 148 6.10 7.34 -6.37
CA PHE A 148 7.48 7.54 -5.93
C PHE A 148 8.37 7.93 -7.09
N GLN A 149 9.38 8.74 -6.79
CA GLN A 149 10.41 9.12 -7.75
C GLN A 149 11.71 8.35 -7.48
N LYS A 150 12.56 8.25 -8.52
CA LYS A 150 13.88 7.66 -8.37
C LYS A 150 14.74 8.57 -7.48
N ASP A 151 15.61 7.97 -6.67
CA ASP A 151 16.49 8.67 -5.73
C ASP A 151 15.77 9.38 -4.56
N GLU A 152 14.45 9.21 -4.43
CA GLU A 152 13.66 9.66 -3.27
C GLU A 152 13.98 8.79 -2.04
N MET A 153 13.97 9.43 -0.86
CA MET A 153 14.10 8.78 0.44
C MET A 153 12.71 8.39 0.93
N ILE A 154 12.60 7.15 1.41
CA ILE A 154 11.33 6.55 1.78
C ILE A 154 11.45 5.77 3.08
N ASP A 155 10.32 5.64 3.75
CA ASP A 155 10.18 4.85 4.95
C ASP A 155 9.49 3.53 4.62
N ILE A 156 10.10 2.43 5.06
CA ILE A 156 9.57 1.09 4.90
C ILE A 156 8.95 0.66 6.23
N ILE A 157 7.65 0.41 6.21
CA ILE A 157 6.87 -0.06 7.35
C ILE A 157 6.53 -1.52 7.13
N GLY A 158 6.91 -2.36 8.10
CA GLY A 158 6.72 -3.79 8.00
C GLY A 158 6.58 -4.47 9.36
N VAL A 159 6.28 -5.77 9.29
CA VAL A 159 6.33 -6.65 10.45
C VAL A 159 7.58 -7.50 10.32
N THR A 160 8.43 -7.50 11.34
CA THR A 160 9.69 -8.26 11.38
C THR A 160 9.47 -9.77 11.38
N LYS A 161 10.47 -10.55 10.93
CA LYS A 161 10.42 -12.02 11.00
C LYS A 161 10.14 -12.51 12.43
N GLY A 162 9.17 -13.41 12.60
CA GLY A 162 8.89 -14.02 13.89
C GLY A 162 9.92 -15.09 14.25
N LYS A 163 10.43 -15.06 15.47
CA LYS A 163 11.51 -15.96 15.94
C LYS A 163 11.09 -16.90 17.08
N GLY A 164 9.89 -16.75 17.66
CA GLY A 164 9.33 -17.68 18.67
C GLY A 164 9.12 -17.03 20.04
N TYR A 165 8.90 -17.88 21.06
CA TYR A 165 8.65 -17.49 22.45
C TYR A 165 9.90 -17.69 23.31
N GLU A 166 10.15 -16.74 24.19
CA GLU A 166 11.13 -16.84 25.26
C GLU A 166 10.37 -16.39 26.59
N ALA A 167 10.76 -16.80 27.83
CA ALA A 167 9.97 -16.76 29.11
C ALA A 167 9.96 -15.49 30.04
N ARG A 168 8.84 -15.27 30.78
CA ARG A 168 8.36 -13.98 31.37
C ARG A 168 8.42 -13.80 32.92
N VAL A 169 8.90 -12.63 33.40
CA VAL A 169 8.58 -11.89 34.67
C VAL A 169 9.03 -10.40 34.50
N SER A 170 8.48 -9.43 35.27
CA SER A 170 8.75 -7.96 35.39
C SER A 170 9.15 -7.14 34.15
N PHE A 171 8.43 -6.03 33.89
CA PHE A 171 8.42 -5.29 32.60
C PHE A 171 9.71 -4.59 32.15
N THR A 172 10.63 -4.23 33.05
CA THR A 172 11.90 -3.54 32.71
C THR A 172 13.11 -4.46 32.60
N VAL A 173 13.03 -5.67 33.16
CA VAL A 173 14.16 -6.60 33.16
C VAL A 173 14.18 -7.30 31.81
N ALA A 174 15.34 -7.30 31.13
CA ALA A 174 15.52 -8.03 29.88
C ALA A 174 15.17 -9.50 30.11
N ARG A 175 14.05 -9.91 29.52
CA ARG A 175 13.56 -11.27 29.62
C ARG A 175 13.23 -11.81 28.27
N ALA A 176 13.36 -13.11 28.24
CA ALA A 176 12.87 -13.96 27.22
C ALA A 176 11.37 -13.60 26.97
N GLY A 177 11.01 -13.26 25.73
CA GLY A 177 9.66 -12.89 25.31
C GLY A 177 9.41 -13.27 23.85
N GLN A 178 8.28 -12.83 23.30
CA GLN A 178 8.07 -12.94 21.86
C GLN A 178 9.14 -12.11 21.13
N ASN A 179 10.01 -12.80 20.41
CA ASN A 179 11.02 -12.17 19.59
C ASN A 179 10.55 -12.12 18.12
N GLY A 180 10.54 -10.93 17.54
CA GLY A 180 10.06 -10.70 16.18
C GLY A 180 8.53 -10.74 16.01
N TYR A 181 8.09 -10.57 14.77
CA TYR A 181 6.68 -10.26 14.44
C TYR A 181 6.20 -8.93 15.04
N HIS A 182 7.14 -8.02 15.26
CA HIS A 182 6.89 -6.66 15.74
C HIS A 182 6.75 -5.71 14.57
N HIS A 183 5.83 -4.74 14.71
CA HIS A 183 5.71 -3.63 13.76
C HIS A 183 6.93 -2.71 13.91
N ARG A 184 7.61 -2.44 12.79
CA ARG A 184 8.79 -1.59 12.72
C ARG A 184 8.71 -0.70 11.49
N THR A 185 9.30 0.48 11.64
CA THR A 185 9.52 1.43 10.56
C THR A 185 11.02 1.56 10.39
N GLU A 186 11.50 1.26 9.20
CA GLU A 186 12.87 1.54 8.79
C GLU A 186 12.85 2.82 7.96
N MET A 187 13.44 3.88 8.49
CA MET A 187 13.41 5.19 7.86
C MET A 187 14.58 5.40 6.90
N ASN A 188 14.45 6.39 6.03
CA ASN A 188 15.53 6.93 5.19
C ASN A 188 16.18 5.87 4.29
N LYS A 189 15.36 5.07 3.62
CA LYS A 189 15.83 4.12 2.63
C LYS A 189 15.77 4.77 1.25
N LYS A 190 16.87 4.71 0.51
CA LYS A 190 16.93 5.33 -0.83
C LYS A 190 16.34 4.41 -1.90
N ILE A 191 15.59 4.98 -2.84
CA ILE A 191 15.17 4.27 -4.06
C ILE A 191 16.29 4.35 -5.09
N TYR A 192 16.89 3.21 -5.42
CA TYR A 192 17.92 3.13 -6.46
C TYR A 192 17.33 3.01 -7.86
N LYS A 193 16.23 2.25 -7.98
CA LYS A 193 15.58 1.99 -9.27
C LYS A 193 14.10 1.70 -9.10
N LEU A 194 13.34 2.24 -10.05
CA LEU A 194 11.93 2.02 -10.30
C LEU A 194 11.78 1.44 -11.72
N GLY A 195 10.74 0.64 -11.93
CA GLY A 195 10.37 0.16 -13.27
C GLY A 195 10.45 -1.34 -13.50
N ARG A 196 10.03 -1.74 -14.71
CA ARG A 196 9.89 -3.13 -15.15
C ARG A 196 11.25 -3.77 -15.42
N LEU A 197 11.49 -4.94 -14.86
CA LEU A 197 12.71 -5.71 -15.14
C LEU A 197 12.65 -6.23 -16.58
N ALA A 198 13.51 -5.67 -17.45
CA ALA A 198 13.87 -6.35 -18.68
C ALA A 198 14.56 -7.68 -18.32
N LYS A 199 14.21 -8.78 -19.00
CA LYS A 199 14.77 -10.12 -18.77
C LYS A 199 16.31 -10.17 -18.77
N SER A 200 16.99 -9.16 -19.31
CA SER A 200 18.45 -9.04 -19.39
C SER A 200 19.15 -8.72 -18.07
N LEU A 201 18.44 -8.20 -17.06
CA LEU A 201 19.01 -7.87 -15.73
C LEU A 201 18.73 -8.94 -14.67
N ILE A 202 18.14 -10.08 -15.05
CA ILE A 202 18.13 -11.26 -14.20
C ILE A 202 19.50 -11.93 -14.43
N PRO A 203 20.50 -11.75 -13.54
CA PRO A 203 21.73 -12.52 -13.66
C PRO A 203 21.36 -14.00 -13.73
N GLN A 204 21.91 -14.72 -14.72
CA GLN A 204 21.79 -16.18 -14.82
C GLN A 204 22.30 -16.88 -13.53
N SER A 205 23.03 -16.16 -12.67
CA SER A 205 23.54 -16.53 -11.35
C SER A 205 22.65 -16.17 -10.14
N LEU A 206 21.50 -15.49 -10.28
CA LEU A 206 20.47 -15.42 -9.22
C LEU A 206 19.72 -16.76 -9.03
N ASN A 207 20.19 -17.81 -9.72
CA ASN A 207 19.97 -19.22 -9.39
C ASN A 207 20.79 -19.68 -8.16
N MET A 208 21.26 -18.77 -7.30
CA MET A 208 21.77 -19.14 -5.98
C MET A 208 20.63 -19.67 -5.11
N THR A 209 20.93 -20.77 -4.43
CA THR A 209 20.02 -21.78 -3.90
C THR A 209 19.03 -21.34 -2.80
N GLY A 210 18.89 -20.04 -2.51
CA GLY A 210 18.00 -19.45 -1.49
C GLY A 210 16.69 -18.84 -2.01
N LEU A 211 16.64 -18.29 -3.23
CA LEU A 211 15.43 -17.67 -3.81
C LEU A 211 14.42 -18.68 -4.39
N LYS A 212 14.58 -19.97 -4.07
CA LYS A 212 13.82 -21.11 -4.62
C LYS A 212 12.31 -21.08 -4.36
N ARG A 213 11.79 -20.17 -3.54
CA ARG A 213 10.34 -20.08 -3.25
C ARG A 213 9.60 -19.01 -4.04
N ILE A 214 10.26 -18.05 -4.70
CA ILE A 214 9.59 -16.98 -5.45
C ILE A 214 9.61 -17.33 -6.94
N SER A 215 8.44 -17.33 -7.57
CA SER A 215 8.24 -17.85 -8.93
C SER A 215 8.93 -17.02 -10.02
N ARG A 216 9.26 -17.71 -11.12
CA ARG A 216 10.08 -17.34 -12.29
C ARG A 216 9.61 -16.20 -13.21
N GLN A 217 8.69 -15.31 -12.84
CA GLN A 217 8.20 -14.28 -13.77
C GLN A 217 7.95 -12.96 -13.04
N TRP A 218 8.93 -12.06 -13.10
CA TRP A 218 8.79 -10.66 -12.69
C TRP A 218 8.18 -9.89 -13.87
N GLU A 219 6.86 -9.82 -13.94
CA GLU A 219 6.17 -9.15 -15.05
C GLU A 219 5.94 -7.65 -14.78
N ASP A 220 6.02 -7.19 -13.52
CA ASP A 220 5.73 -5.80 -13.13
C ASP A 220 6.80 -5.17 -12.21
N SER A 221 6.72 -3.83 -12.05
CA SER A 221 7.71 -2.92 -11.47
C SER A 221 8.36 -3.42 -10.17
N SER A 222 9.69 -3.41 -10.14
CA SER A 222 10.48 -3.76 -8.96
C SER A 222 11.09 -2.52 -8.34
N LEU A 223 10.95 -2.35 -7.02
CA LEU A 223 11.66 -1.32 -6.28
C LEU A 223 12.93 -1.88 -5.66
N TRP A 224 14.02 -1.14 -5.82
CA TRP A 224 15.34 -1.45 -5.29
C TRP A 224 15.63 -0.49 -4.16
N CYS A 225 15.62 -1.00 -2.94
CA CYS A 225 15.83 -0.22 -1.72
C CYS A 225 16.84 -0.94 -0.83
N GLY A 226 17.49 -0.28 0.13
CA GLY A 226 18.48 -0.91 1.03
C GLY A 226 17.96 -2.16 1.77
N GLU A 227 18.79 -2.80 2.61
CA GLU A 227 18.37 -3.98 3.38
C GLU A 227 17.07 -3.74 4.17
N GLY A 228 16.11 -4.67 4.08
CA GLY A 228 14.87 -4.66 4.86
C GLY A 228 14.78 -5.88 5.78
N GLY A 229 14.46 -5.68 7.07
CA GLY A 229 14.45 -6.70 8.11
C GLY A 229 13.26 -7.67 8.09
N CYS A 230 12.66 -7.92 6.92
CA CYS A 230 11.41 -8.63 6.77
C CYS A 230 11.58 -9.98 6.04
N ASP A 231 10.71 -10.95 6.35
CA ASP A 231 10.68 -12.24 5.63
C ASP A 231 10.26 -12.08 4.16
N ASP A 232 10.83 -12.92 3.30
CA ASP A 232 10.40 -13.13 1.92
C ASP A 232 8.89 -13.41 1.86
N LYS A 233 8.17 -12.73 0.94
CA LYS A 233 6.71 -12.84 0.70
C LYS A 233 5.79 -12.13 1.69
N ARG A 234 6.32 -11.26 2.56
CA ARG A 234 5.47 -10.43 3.42
C ARG A 234 5.11 -9.12 2.73
N MET A 235 3.91 -8.62 3.05
CA MET A 235 3.49 -7.29 2.63
C MET A 235 4.27 -6.23 3.39
N LEU A 236 4.87 -5.31 2.65
CA LEU A 236 5.47 -4.09 3.17
C LEU A 236 4.61 -2.89 2.76
N ARG A 237 4.48 -1.93 3.68
CA ARG A 237 3.86 -0.63 3.42
C ARG A 237 4.98 0.40 3.31
N TRP A 238 4.80 1.32 2.39
CA TRP A 238 5.78 2.34 2.09
C TRP A 238 5.13 3.69 2.32
N THR A 239 5.88 4.58 2.92
CA THR A 239 5.46 5.97 3.11
C THR A 239 6.58 6.87 2.65
N LYS A 240 6.23 8.01 2.04
CA LYS A 240 7.18 9.08 1.87
C LYS A 240 7.67 9.55 3.23
N GLU A 241 8.91 10.00 3.28
CA GLU A 241 9.58 10.39 4.52
C GLU A 241 8.75 11.46 5.26
N ALA A 242 8.49 11.21 6.54
CA ALA A 242 7.67 12.12 7.36
C ALA A 242 8.37 13.44 7.69
N CYS A 243 9.70 13.50 7.53
CA CYS A 243 10.56 14.63 7.87
C CYS A 243 10.87 15.53 6.66
N CYS A 244 10.52 15.11 5.44
CA CYS A 244 10.62 16.00 4.30
C CYS A 244 9.48 17.02 4.36
N ASP A 245 9.83 18.30 4.49
CA ASP A 245 8.97 19.48 4.34
C ASP A 245 8.39 19.65 2.91
N LEU A 246 8.16 18.55 2.18
CA LEU A 246 7.60 18.55 0.84
C LEU A 246 6.39 17.60 0.79
N GLU A 247 5.23 18.22 0.97
CA GLU A 247 3.92 17.68 0.66
C GLU A 247 3.93 17.05 -0.73
N THR A 248 3.69 15.75 -0.87
CA THR A 248 2.84 15.18 -1.94
C THR A 248 2.90 13.66 -1.94
N ILE A 249 1.75 13.01 -1.72
CA ILE A 249 1.59 11.58 -2.01
C ILE A 249 0.84 11.39 -3.34
N ILE A 250 0.11 12.39 -3.84
CA ILE A 250 -0.38 12.41 -5.22
C ILE A 250 -0.53 13.88 -5.66
N VAL A 251 0.35 14.37 -6.54
CA VAL A 251 0.21 15.72 -7.14
C VAL A 251 -0.87 15.65 -8.23
N GLU A 252 -1.73 16.67 -8.31
CA GLU A 252 -2.33 17.03 -9.60
C GLU A 252 -1.16 17.30 -10.58
N PRO A 253 -1.17 16.80 -11.83
CA PRO A 253 -0.25 17.36 -12.82
C PRO A 253 -0.67 18.82 -13.02
N ASP A 254 0.17 19.76 -12.55
CA ASP A 254 -0.05 21.18 -12.70
C ASP A 254 -0.27 21.54 -14.17
N ILE A 255 -1.35 22.30 -14.44
CA ILE A 255 -1.44 23.21 -15.60
C ILE A 255 -0.70 24.48 -15.22
#